data_AF-A0A7S0HLB0-F1
#
_entry.id   AF-A0A7S0HLB0-F1
#
_cell.length_a   1.000
_cell.length_b   1.000
_cell.length_c   1.000
_cell.angle_alpha   90.00
_cell.angle_beta   90.00
_cell.angle_gamma   90.00
#
_symmetry.space_group_name_H-M   'P 1'
#
loop_
_entity.id
_entity.type
_entity.pdbx_description
1 polymer ?
#
loop_
_entity_poly.entity_id
_entity_poly.type
_entity_poly.pdbx_seq_one_letter_code
_entity_poly.pdbx_strand_id
1 'polypeptide(L)'
;VLSHNLAAVFGKFGTETEMLPPLVGLLQHFNLDSFSAKDKVLKDIVDRVVEIAKKSQDFDVMLACGQSLANLENSEYAMKPTIQTRLKPLYESLTAELKRISESISK
;
A
#
# COMPACT_ATOMS: atom_id res chain seq x y z
N VAL A 1 7.44 -14.89 11.00
CA VAL A 1 7.68 -14.12 12.24
C VAL A 1 7.65 -12.62 11.98
N LEU A 2 8.44 -12.09 11.04
CA LEU A 2 8.42 -10.65 10.70
C LEU A 2 7.05 -10.14 10.20
N SER A 3 6.32 -10.93 9.41
CA SER A 3 5.00 -10.57 8.86
C SER A 3 3.93 -10.36 9.94
N HIS A 4 3.82 -11.30 10.89
CA HIS A 4 2.92 -11.17 12.05
C HIS A 4 3.30 -9.99 12.95
N ASN A 5 4.60 -9.75 13.12
CA ASN A 5 5.08 -8.61 13.89
C ASN A 5 4.78 -7.28 13.17
N LEU A 6 4.86 -7.22 11.84
CA LEU A 6 4.58 -6.01 11.09
C LEU A 6 3.09 -5.62 11.18
N ALA A 7 2.16 -6.58 11.10
CA ALA A 7 0.74 -6.29 11.33
C ALA A 7 0.48 -5.72 12.74
N ALA A 8 1.15 -6.27 13.77
CA ALA A 8 1.07 -5.73 15.13
C ALA A 8 1.70 -4.33 15.26
N VAL A 9 2.80 -4.08 14.55
CA VAL A 9 3.47 -2.78 14.50
C VAL A 9 2.60 -1.74 13.76
N PHE A 10 1.95 -2.08 12.65
CA PHE A 10 0.94 -1.23 12.01
C PHE A 10 -0.25 -0.96 12.93
N GLY A 11 -0.69 -1.96 13.71
CA GLY A 11 -1.74 -1.76 14.71
C GLY A 11 -1.35 -0.80 15.83
N LYS A 12 -0.06 -0.77 16.20
CA LYS A 12 0.45 0.03 17.32
C LYS A 12 0.89 1.44 16.93
N PHE A 13 1.48 1.61 15.75
CA PHE A 13 2.09 2.88 15.31
C PHE A 13 1.46 3.42 14.02
N GLY A 14 0.49 2.72 13.42
CA GLY A 14 -0.14 3.09 12.15
C GLY A 14 -1.11 4.28 12.24
N THR A 15 -1.04 5.07 13.31
CA THR A 15 -1.73 6.36 13.47
C THR A 15 -0.75 7.53 13.62
N GLU A 16 0.54 7.25 13.83
CA GLU A 16 1.57 8.27 13.99
C GLU A 16 2.17 8.61 12.62
N THR A 17 1.87 9.79 12.10
CA THR A 17 2.22 10.20 10.73
C THR A 17 3.72 10.09 10.46
N GLU A 18 4.57 10.41 11.44
CA GLU A 18 6.03 10.32 11.33
C GLU A 18 6.54 8.87 11.26
N MET A 19 5.78 7.93 11.81
CA MET A 19 6.11 6.51 11.80
C MET A 19 5.56 5.82 10.54
N LEU A 20 4.61 6.41 9.81
CA LEU A 20 4.03 5.80 8.62
C LEU A 20 5.03 5.56 7.48
N PRO A 21 5.87 6.53 7.05
CA PRO A 21 6.83 6.31 5.99
C PRO A 21 7.81 5.15 6.26
N PRO A 22 8.51 5.10 7.42
CA PRO A 22 9.42 3.99 7.69
C PRO A 22 8.68 2.65 7.82
N LEU A 23 7.48 2.62 8.41
CA LEU A 23 6.71 1.39 8.56
C LEU A 23 6.22 0.82 7.24
N VAL A 24 5.76 1.68 6.34
CA VAL A 24 5.35 1.30 5.00
C VAL A 24 6.57 0.88 4.17
N GLY A 25 7.68 1.60 4.29
CA GLY A 25 8.94 1.29 3.62
C GLY A 25 9.50 -0.09 3.93
N LEU A 26 9.23 -0.65 5.12
CA LEU A 26 9.63 -2.03 5.47
C LEU A 26 9.08 -3.09 4.50
N LEU A 27 7.95 -2.82 3.84
CA LEU A 27 7.36 -3.73 2.85
C LEU A 27 8.21 -3.87 1.60
N GLN A 28 9.08 -2.91 1.31
CA GLN A 28 10.04 -3.02 0.20
C GLN A 28 11.07 -4.14 0.43
N HIS A 29 11.33 -4.48 1.69
CA HIS A 29 12.31 -5.49 2.07
C HIS A 29 11.70 -6.85 2.39
N PHE A 30 10.38 -7.01 2.20
CA PHE A 30 9.72 -8.28 2.46
C PHE A 30 10.12 -9.31 1.41
N ASN A 31 10.51 -10.50 1.88
CA ASN A 31 10.63 -11.66 1.01
C ASN A 31 9.23 -12.24 0.76
N LEU A 32 8.66 -11.86 -0.38
CA LEU A 32 7.27 -12.17 -0.74
C LEU A 32 7.08 -13.62 -1.20
N ASP A 33 8.15 -14.33 -1.54
CA ASP A 33 8.13 -15.76 -1.94
C ASP A 33 7.73 -16.68 -0.78
N SER A 34 7.85 -16.18 0.46
CA SER A 34 7.44 -16.90 1.67
C SER A 34 5.93 -16.85 1.94
N PHE A 35 5.17 -16.03 1.20
CA PHE A 35 3.73 -15.86 1.39
C PHE A 35 2.93 -16.74 0.43
N SER A 36 2.01 -17.53 0.97
CA SER A 36 1.07 -18.32 0.17
C SER A 36 -0.03 -17.44 -0.43
N ALA A 37 -0.66 -17.86 -1.54
CA ALA A 37 -1.80 -17.17 -2.16
C ALA A 37 -2.97 -16.84 -1.18
N LYS A 38 -3.08 -17.60 -0.08
CA LYS A 38 -4.13 -17.47 0.94
C LYS A 38 -3.70 -16.68 2.16
N ASP A 39 -2.50 -16.10 2.17
CA ASP A 39 -1.98 -15.43 3.35
C ASP A 39 -2.84 -14.22 3.71
N LYS A 40 -3.48 -14.29 4.87
CA LYS A 40 -4.36 -13.23 5.40
C LYS A 40 -3.53 -12.03 5.84
N VAL A 41 -2.34 -12.25 6.38
CA VAL A 41 -1.50 -11.19 6.95
C VAL A 41 -1.07 -10.22 5.87
N LEU A 42 -0.63 -10.72 4.72
CA LEU A 42 -0.24 -9.83 3.62
C LEU A 42 -1.43 -9.04 3.06
N LYS A 43 -2.62 -9.63 3.02
CA LYS A 43 -3.85 -8.91 2.61
C LYS A 43 -4.17 -7.77 3.57
N ASP A 44 -4.16 -8.05 4.87
CA ASP A 44 -4.46 -7.05 5.90
C ASP A 44 -3.44 -5.90 5.87
N ILE A 45 -2.16 -6.20 5.59
CA ILE A 45 -1.13 -5.17 5.44
C ILE A 45 -1.37 -4.33 4.17
N VAL A 46 -1.63 -4.96 3.02
CA VAL A 46 -1.93 -4.23 1.76
C VAL A 46 -3.15 -3.33 1.93
N ASP A 47 -4.23 -3.84 2.53
CA ASP A 47 -5.45 -3.09 2.78
C ASP A 47 -5.16 -1.86 3.68
N ARG A 48 -4.29 -2.02 4.69
CA ARG A 48 -3.88 -0.92 5.55
C ARG A 48 -3.03 0.13 4.83
N VAL A 49 -2.09 -0.27 3.98
CA VAL A 49 -1.26 0.66 3.19
C VAL A 49 -2.12 1.45 2.21
N VAL A 50 -3.10 0.78 1.57
CA VAL A 50 -4.07 1.46 0.70
C VAL A 50 -4.92 2.47 1.47
N GLU A 51 -5.35 2.13 2.70
CA GLU A 51 -6.09 3.05 3.55
C GLU A 51 -5.27 4.29 3.92
N ILE A 52 -4.00 4.09 4.30
CA ILE A 52 -3.06 5.18 4.62
C ILE A 52 -2.87 6.08 3.39
N ALA A 53 -2.61 5.48 2.22
CA ALA A 53 -2.40 6.22 0.98
C ALA A 53 -3.62 7.09 0.59
N LYS A 54 -4.84 6.62 0.86
CA LYS A 54 -6.08 7.38 0.58
C LYS A 54 -6.35 8.54 1.52
N LYS A 55 -5.90 8.41 2.78
CA LYS A 55 -6.19 9.40 3.83
C LYS A 55 -5.07 10.42 4.02
N SER A 56 -3.85 10.05 3.66
CA SER A 56 -2.69 10.92 3.82
C SER A 56 -2.74 12.08 2.83
N GLN A 57 -2.42 13.27 3.31
CA GLN A 57 -2.08 14.44 2.49
C GLN A 57 -0.58 14.72 2.50
N ASP A 58 0.17 13.93 3.28
CA ASP A 58 1.62 14.01 3.37
C ASP A 58 2.26 13.29 2.18
N PHE A 59 3.08 14.03 1.43
CA PHE A 59 3.72 13.55 0.21
C PHE A 59 4.67 12.38 0.47
N ASP A 60 5.46 12.42 1.54
CA ASP A 60 6.44 11.39 1.87
C ASP A 60 5.75 10.08 2.24
N VAL A 61 4.64 10.17 2.99
CA VAL A 61 3.77 9.02 3.29
C VAL A 61 3.18 8.44 2.00
N MET A 62 2.62 9.28 1.13
CA MET A 62 2.04 8.82 -0.14
C MET A 62 3.08 8.18 -1.06
N LEU A 63 4.28 8.75 -1.14
CA LEU A 63 5.40 8.21 -1.92
C LEU A 63 5.86 6.86 -1.38
N ALA A 64 6.04 6.75 -0.06
CA ALA A 64 6.42 5.49 0.58
C ALA A 64 5.37 4.39 0.33
N CYS A 65 4.08 4.74 0.41
CA CYS A 65 2.98 3.84 0.02
C CYS A 65 3.09 3.43 -1.44
N GLY A 66 3.24 4.37 -2.37
CA GLY A 66 3.34 4.07 -3.81
C GLY A 66 4.50 3.13 -4.13
N GLN A 67 5.69 3.41 -3.61
CA GLN A 67 6.88 2.56 -3.83
C GLN A 67 6.69 1.15 -3.26
N SER A 68 6.11 1.05 -2.06
CA SER A 68 5.89 -0.24 -1.40
C SER A 68 4.85 -1.08 -2.14
N LEU A 69 3.75 -0.46 -2.56
CA LEU A 69 2.71 -1.15 -3.35
C LEU A 69 3.24 -1.57 -4.73
N ALA A 70 4.08 -0.74 -5.38
CA ALA A 70 4.74 -1.10 -6.63
C ALA A 70 5.69 -2.30 -6.46
N ASN A 71 6.46 -2.34 -5.36
CA ASN A 71 7.31 -3.50 -5.05
C ASN A 71 6.48 -4.78 -4.88
N LEU A 72 5.32 -4.68 -4.21
CA LEU A 72 4.39 -5.79 -4.05
C LEU A 72 3.72 -6.24 -5.35
N GLU A 73 3.59 -5.38 -6.36
CA GLU A 73 3.01 -5.73 -7.67
C GLU A 73 4.06 -6.33 -8.63
N ASN A 74 5.31 -5.90 -8.49
CA ASN A 74 6.42 -6.31 -9.36
C ASN A 74 7.01 -7.69 -9.01
N SER A 75 6.75 -8.24 -7.83
CA SER A 75 7.22 -9.59 -7.49
C SER A 75 6.42 -10.68 -8.22
N GLU A 76 7.11 -11.74 -8.63
CA GLU A 76 6.53 -12.93 -9.29
C GLU A 76 6.12 -13.99 -8.27
N TYR A 77 5.05 -13.71 -7.51
CA TYR A 77 4.56 -14.56 -6.44
C TYR A 77 3.06 -14.79 -6.54
N ALA A 78 2.59 -15.86 -5.91
CA ALA A 78 1.23 -16.37 -6.07
C ALA A 78 0.12 -15.38 -5.65
N MET A 79 0.44 -14.31 -4.91
CA MET A 79 -0.53 -13.31 -4.46
C MET A 79 -0.68 -12.09 -5.38
N LYS A 80 0.14 -11.95 -6.43
CA LYS A 80 0.07 -10.81 -7.37
C LYS A 80 -1.37 -10.50 -7.84
N PRO A 81 -2.21 -11.47 -8.28
CA PRO A 81 -3.58 -11.19 -8.69
C PRO A 81 -4.47 -10.65 -7.55
N THR A 82 -4.23 -11.13 -6.32
CA THR A 82 -4.98 -10.68 -5.13
C THR A 82 -4.64 -9.22 -4.81
N ILE A 83 -3.37 -8.85 -4.90
CA ILE A 83 -2.91 -7.49 -4.62
C ILE A 83 -3.40 -6.53 -5.70
N GLN A 84 -3.32 -6.91 -6.97
CA GLN A 84 -3.88 -6.12 -8.06
C GLN A 84 -5.38 -5.86 -7.87
N THR A 85 -6.13 -6.86 -7.41
CA THR A 85 -7.56 -6.70 -7.09
C THR A 85 -7.79 -5.67 -5.97
N ARG A 86 -6.89 -5.61 -4.97
CA ARG A 86 -6.97 -4.65 -3.86
C ARG A 86 -6.49 -3.24 -4.24
N LEU A 87 -5.55 -3.13 -5.16
CA LEU A 87 -5.02 -1.86 -5.66
C LEU A 87 -5.97 -1.19 -6.67
N LYS A 88 -6.77 -1.99 -7.40
CA LYS A 88 -7.67 -1.48 -8.43
C LYS A 88 -8.54 -0.29 -7.98
N PRO A 89 -9.24 -0.32 -6.83
CA PRO A 89 -10.04 0.82 -6.36
C PRO A 89 -9.20 2.07 -6.07
N LEU A 90 -7.93 1.91 -5.68
CA LEU A 90 -7.02 3.04 -5.47
C LEU A 90 -6.66 3.69 -6.80
N TYR A 91 -6.26 2.89 -7.80
CA TYR A 91 -5.93 3.39 -9.14
C TYR A 91 -7.13 4.04 -9.83
N GLU A 92 -8.32 3.45 -9.70
CA GLU A 92 -9.56 4.03 -10.23
C GLU A 92 -9.87 5.39 -9.58
N SER A 93 -9.69 5.50 -8.26
CA SER A 93 -9.86 6.77 -7.53
C SER A 93 -8.86 7.84 -7.99
N LEU A 94 -7.56 7.51 -8.07
CA LEU A 94 -6.54 8.45 -8.55
C LEU A 94 -6.82 8.91 -9.99
N THR A 95 -7.19 7.97 -10.87
CA THR A 95 -7.50 8.28 -12.27
C THR A 95 -8.69 9.23 -12.36
N ALA A 96 -9.73 9.02 -11.55
CA ALA A 96 -10.90 9.88 -11.50
C ALA A 96 -10.56 11.30 -11.00
N GLU A 97 -9.71 11.42 -9.97
CA GLU A 97 -9.25 12.71 -9.46
C GLU A 97 -8.38 13.47 -10.45
N LEU A 98 -7.39 12.79 -11.06
CA LEU A 98 -6.55 13.37 -12.11
C LEU A 98 -7.39 13.89 -13.28
N LYS A 99 -8.41 13.13 -13.71
CA LYS A 99 -9.34 13.56 -14.74
C LYS A 99 -10.09 14.83 -14.35
N ARG A 100 -10.64 14.89 -13.12
CA ARG A 100 -11.32 16.09 -12.61
C ARG A 100 -10.39 17.31 -12.57
N ILE A 101 -9.16 17.14 -12.12
CA ILE A 101 -8.15 18.22 -12.08
C ILE A 101 -7.82 18.69 -13.49
N SER A 102 -7.56 17.76 -14.42
CA SER A 102 -7.28 18.07 -15.83
C SER A 102 -8.42 18.87 -16.48
N GLU A 103 -9.67 18.48 -16.23
CA GLU A 103 -10.86 19.17 -16.74
C GLU A 103 -11.06 20.56 -16.11
N SER A 104 -10.65 20.74 -14.86
CA SER A 104 -10.69 22.04 -14.18
C SER A 104 -9.62 23.01 -14.69
N ILE A 105 -8.45 22.52 -15.08
CA ILE A 105 -7.35 23.35 -15.62
C ILE A 105 -7.59 23.71 -17.08
N SER A 106 -8.33 22.89 -17.82
CA SER A 106 -8.66 23.12 -19.24
C SER A 106 -9.83 24.10 -19.46
N LYS A 107 -10.43 24.65 -18.39
CA LYS A 107 -11.50 25.65 -18.42
C LYS A 107 -10.95 27.03 -18.05
#